data_AF-A0A945HHK7-F1
#
_entry.id   AF-A0A945HHK7-F1
#
_cell.length_a   1.000
_cell.length_b   1.000
_cell.length_c   1.000
_cell.angle_alpha   90.00
_cell.angle_beta   90.00
_cell.angle_gamma   90.00
#
_symmetry.space_group_name_H-M   'P 1'
#
loop_
_entity.id
_entity.type
_entity.pdbx_description
1 polymer ?
#
loop_
_entity_poly.entity_id
_entity_poly.type
_entity_poly.pdbx_seq_one_letter_code
_entity_poly.pdbx_strand_id
1 'polypeptide(L)'
;MNHLVKNKYMRLSRLQKFILKTCYNSKVATVDRVRFLEFYRGKKSPKQELRAKIITGSIESLIDKELMTGYGVRTPHKWFIKKVGLTGKGKKEVKRLMGEQLELKLK
;
A
#
# COMPACT_ATOMS: atom_id res chain seq x y z
N MET A 1 16.99 -23.96 -24.23
CA MET A 1 17.46 -22.90 -23.30
C MET A 1 16.46 -21.76 -23.30
N ASN A 2 16.21 -21.17 -22.11
CA ASN A 2 15.43 -19.96 -21.86
C ASN A 2 13.90 -20.02 -21.99
N HIS A 3 13.26 -20.49 -20.93
CA HIS A 3 12.17 -19.74 -20.30
C HIS A 3 12.22 -19.98 -18.79
N LEU A 4 13.21 -19.34 -18.14
CA LEU A 4 13.15 -19.13 -16.70
C LEU A 4 11.87 -18.36 -16.41
N VAL A 5 10.92 -19.06 -15.81
CA VAL A 5 9.75 -18.50 -15.12
C VAL A 5 10.27 -17.56 -14.05
N LYS A 6 10.58 -16.32 -14.42
CA LYS A 6 10.71 -15.23 -13.46
C LYS A 6 9.29 -14.84 -13.08
N ASN A 7 8.67 -15.63 -12.20
CA ASN A 7 7.66 -15.06 -11.33
C ASN A 7 8.39 -14.08 -10.40
N LYS A 8 8.59 -12.85 -10.90
CA LYS A 8 9.29 -11.76 -10.23
C LYS A 8 8.39 -11.29 -9.10
N TYR A 9 8.46 -11.96 -7.95
CA TYR A 9 7.67 -11.63 -6.77
C TYR A 9 7.80 -10.12 -6.47
N MET A 10 6.67 -9.42 -6.46
CA MET A 10 6.65 -8.01 -6.10
C MET A 10 6.92 -7.87 -4.61
N ARG A 11 8.16 -7.54 -4.24
CA ARG A 11 8.54 -7.35 -2.83
C ARG A 11 7.91 -6.06 -2.29
N LEU A 12 6.85 -6.20 -1.50
CA LEU A 12 6.17 -5.09 -0.81
C LEU A 12 6.70 -4.94 0.62
N SER A 13 6.93 -3.69 1.05
CA SER A 13 7.32 -3.38 2.42
C SER A 13 6.20 -3.67 3.43
N ARG A 14 6.53 -3.77 4.72
CA ARG A 14 5.51 -3.95 5.79
C ARG A 14 4.46 -2.84 5.78
N LEU A 15 4.87 -1.59 5.51
CA LEU A 15 3.96 -0.45 5.40
C LEU A 15 3.07 -0.56 4.16
N GLN A 16 3.64 -0.94 3.00
CA GLN A 16 2.85 -1.14 1.78
C GLN A 16 1.81 -2.25 1.94
N LYS A 17 2.20 -3.38 2.53
CA LYS A 17 1.26 -4.47 2.85
C LYS A 17 0.18 -4.01 3.82
N PHE A 18 0.53 -3.19 4.83
CA PHE A 18 -0.44 -2.61 5.76
C PHE A 18 -1.44 -1.71 5.01
N ILE A 19 -0.97 -0.75 4.21
CA ILE A 19 -1.83 0.16 3.43
C ILE A 19 -2.82 -0.62 2.57
N LEU A 20 -2.34 -1.61 1.81
CA LEU A 20 -3.20 -2.41 0.93
C LEU A 20 -4.26 -3.20 1.71
N LYS A 21 -3.89 -3.82 2.84
CA LYS A 21 -4.83 -4.54 3.71
C LYS A 21 -5.85 -3.60 4.36
N THR A 22 -5.42 -2.43 4.81
CA THR A 22 -6.32 -1.40 5.37
C THR A 22 -7.35 -0.95 4.33
N CYS A 23 -6.96 -0.79 3.07
CA CYS A 23 -7.89 -0.44 2.00
C CYS A 23 -8.84 -1.60 1.65
N TYR A 24 -8.32 -2.84 1.63
CA TYR A 24 -9.13 -4.02 1.32
C TYR A 24 -10.20 -4.31 2.38
N ASN A 25 -9.87 -4.14 3.66
CA ASN A 25 -10.79 -4.34 4.77
C ASN A 25 -11.72 -3.14 5.01
N SER A 26 -11.57 -2.06 4.25
CA SER A 26 -12.40 -0.88 4.42
C SER A 26 -13.79 -1.11 3.83
N LYS A 27 -14.82 -0.65 4.53
CA LYS A 27 -16.20 -0.63 4.02
C LYS A 27 -16.42 0.44 2.93
N VAL A 28 -15.46 1.34 2.73
CA VAL A 28 -15.53 2.44 1.78
C VAL A 28 -14.56 2.22 0.62
N ALA A 29 -14.90 2.72 -0.56
CA ALA A 29 -14.11 2.54 -1.78
C ALA A 29 -12.72 3.22 -1.72
N THR A 30 -12.61 4.30 -0.95
CA THR A 30 -11.36 5.07 -0.80
C THR A 30 -11.07 5.36 0.66
N VAL A 31 -9.79 5.31 1.04
CA VAL A 31 -9.32 5.54 2.40
C VAL A 31 -8.49 6.81 2.47
N ASP A 32 -8.75 7.66 3.47
CA ASP A 32 -7.95 8.84 3.75
C ASP A 32 -6.53 8.46 4.17
N ARG A 33 -5.54 9.15 3.57
CA ARG A 33 -4.11 8.91 3.82
C ARG A 33 -3.75 8.99 5.31
N VAL A 34 -4.45 9.84 6.07
CA VAL A 34 -4.22 10.03 7.51
C VAL A 34 -4.40 8.73 8.30
N ARG A 35 -5.31 7.82 7.89
CA ARG A 35 -5.47 6.52 8.55
C ARG A 35 -4.19 5.69 8.54
N PHE A 36 -3.29 5.87 7.56
CA PHE A 36 -2.06 5.09 7.51
C PHE A 36 -1.03 5.49 8.56
N LEU A 37 -1.23 6.60 9.29
CA LEU A 37 -0.43 6.94 10.46
C LEU A 37 -0.58 5.92 11.59
N GLU A 38 -1.70 5.18 11.63
CA GLU A 38 -1.93 4.09 12.59
C GLU A 38 -0.85 3.02 12.53
N PHE A 39 -0.17 2.84 11.38
CA PHE A 39 0.97 1.93 11.26
C PHE A 39 2.07 2.20 12.30
N TYR A 40 2.22 3.45 12.74
CA TYR A 40 3.23 3.89 13.70
C TYR A 40 2.72 4.00 15.13
N ARG A 41 1.44 3.72 15.40
CA ARG A 41 0.87 3.78 16.76
C ARG A 41 1.61 2.81 17.68
N GLY A 42 2.06 3.30 18.84
CA GLY A 42 2.76 2.50 19.85
C GLY A 42 4.21 2.10 19.50
N LYS A 43 4.83 2.70 18.48
CA LYS A 43 6.22 2.39 18.06
C LYS A 43 7.15 3.58 18.29
N LYS A 44 8.37 3.33 18.75
CA LYS A 44 9.48 4.29 18.64
C LYS A 44 9.71 4.54 17.16
N SER A 45 9.26 5.69 16.69
CA SER A 45 9.13 5.97 15.26
C SER A 45 9.55 7.40 14.96
N PRO A 46 9.91 7.72 13.70
CA PRO A 46 10.46 9.02 13.35
C PRO A 46 9.51 10.19 13.65
N LYS A 47 10.01 11.43 13.56
CA LYS A 47 9.19 12.64 13.68
C LYS A 47 7.99 12.61 12.71
N GLN A 48 6.91 13.28 13.06
CA GLN A 48 5.63 13.23 12.33
C GLN A 48 5.77 13.56 10.83
N GLU A 49 6.54 14.58 10.49
CA GLU A 49 6.81 14.99 9.10
C GLU A 49 7.44 13.86 8.28
N LEU A 50 8.42 13.17 8.87
CA LEU A 50 9.10 12.07 8.20
C LEU A 50 8.15 10.87 8.01
N ARG A 51 7.22 10.62 8.93
CA ARG A 51 6.17 9.60 8.75
C ARG A 51 5.28 9.92 7.56
N ALA A 52 4.83 11.17 7.45
CA ALA A 52 3.99 11.62 6.33
C ALA A 52 4.71 11.48 4.99
N LYS A 53 6.02 11.79 4.94
CA LYS A 53 6.87 11.58 3.75
C LYS A 53 7.00 10.11 3.39
N ILE A 54 7.27 9.23 4.36
CA ILE A 54 7.39 7.78 4.13
C ILE A 54 6.07 7.17 3.64
N ILE A 55 4.94 7.58 4.23
CA ILE A 55 3.60 7.14 3.79
C ILE A 55 3.34 7.60 2.36
N THR A 56 3.64 8.87 2.04
CA THR A 56 3.44 9.42 0.70
C THR A 56 4.25 8.65 -0.34
N GLY A 57 5.56 8.45 -0.11
CA GLY A 57 6.39 7.66 -1.03
C GLY A 57 5.97 6.19 -1.13
N SER A 58 5.42 5.61 -0.06
CA SER A 58 4.86 4.26 -0.11
C SER A 58 3.61 4.19 -0.98
N ILE A 59 2.74 5.20 -0.92
CA ILE A 59 1.54 5.31 -1.75
C ILE A 59 1.91 5.54 -3.21
N GLU A 60 2.79 6.50 -3.50
CA GLU A 60 3.26 6.79 -4.86
C GLU A 60 3.83 5.51 -5.48
N SER A 61 4.71 4.81 -4.76
CA SER A 61 5.25 3.52 -5.23
C SER A 61 4.19 2.43 -5.44
N LEU A 62 3.06 2.45 -4.72
CA LEU A 62 1.95 1.51 -4.93
C LEU A 62 1.09 1.90 -6.15
N ILE A 63 0.97 3.19 -6.42
CA ILE A 63 0.32 3.72 -7.63
C ILE A 63 1.17 3.39 -8.85
N ASP A 64 2.49 3.57 -8.80
CA ASP A 64 3.43 3.21 -9.88
C ASP A 64 3.40 1.71 -10.22
N LYS A 65 3.04 0.88 -9.23
CA LYS A 65 2.84 -0.58 -9.40
C LYS A 65 1.45 -0.95 -9.90
N GLU A 66 0.59 0.04 -10.14
CA GLU A 66 -0.80 -0.07 -10.55
C GLU A 66 -1.68 -0.81 -9.52
N LEU A 67 -1.27 -0.85 -8.25
CA LEU A 67 -2.03 -1.50 -7.19
C LEU A 67 -3.06 -0.56 -6.56
N MET A 68 -2.88 0.75 -6.73
CA MET A 68 -3.75 1.76 -6.13
C MET A 68 -4.04 2.91 -7.09
N THR A 69 -5.17 3.57 -6.88
CA THR A 69 -5.52 4.85 -7.48
C THR A 69 -5.45 5.94 -6.40
N GLY A 70 -4.69 7.01 -6.66
CA GLY A 70 -4.65 8.18 -5.80
C GLY A 70 -5.74 9.20 -6.17
N TYR A 71 -6.35 9.81 -5.16
CA TYR A 71 -7.31 10.90 -5.30
C TYR A 71 -6.82 12.10 -4.49
N GLY A 72 -6.84 13.28 -5.09
CA GLY A 72 -6.24 14.44 -4.46
C GLY A 72 -6.25 15.69 -5.32
N VAL A 73 -5.44 16.67 -4.91
CA VAL A 73 -5.35 17.98 -5.57
C VAL A 73 -4.04 18.03 -6.34
N ARG A 74 -4.10 18.28 -7.66
CA ARG A 74 -2.92 18.63 -8.45
C ARG A 74 -2.78 20.15 -8.44
N THR A 75 -1.68 20.64 -7.88
CA THR A 75 -1.25 22.05 -8.06
C THR A 75 -0.25 22.10 -9.21
N PRO A 76 0.19 23.29 -9.69
CA PRO A 76 1.26 23.36 -10.69
C PRO A 76 2.53 22.62 -10.26
N HIS A 77 2.90 22.73 -8.99
CA HIS A 77 4.16 22.18 -8.47
C HIS A 77 4.09 20.72 -8.05
N LYS A 78 2.96 20.24 -7.51
CA LYS A 78 2.89 18.89 -6.94
C LYS A 78 1.49 18.29 -6.98
N TRP A 79 1.44 16.96 -7.00
CA TRP A 79 0.22 16.21 -6.73
C TRP A 79 0.09 15.83 -5.25
N PHE A 80 -0.97 16.30 -4.60
CA PHE A 80 -1.26 16.06 -3.20
C PHE A 80 -2.33 14.99 -3.05
N ILE A 81 -1.89 13.75 -2.80
CA ILE A 81 -2.79 12.61 -2.59
C ILE A 81 -3.44 12.72 -1.21
N LYS A 82 -4.78 12.79 -1.18
CA LYS A 82 -5.60 12.85 0.04
C LYS A 82 -6.20 11.49 0.37
N LYS A 83 -6.72 10.80 -0.64
CA LYS A 83 -7.37 9.49 -0.52
C LYS A 83 -6.77 8.50 -1.51
N VAL A 84 -6.90 7.22 -1.22
CA VAL A 84 -6.44 6.14 -2.10
C VAL A 84 -7.46 5.02 -2.15
N GLY A 85 -7.59 4.37 -3.31
CA GLY A 85 -8.42 3.20 -3.52
C GLY A 85 -7.63 2.05 -4.15
N LEU A 86 -8.10 0.81 -3.99
CA LEU A 86 -7.48 -0.34 -4.66
C LEU A 86 -7.96 -0.45 -6.11
N THR A 87 -7.03 -0.74 -7.02
CA THR A 87 -7.35 -1.18 -8.38
C THR A 87 -7.80 -2.64 -8.38
N GLY A 88 -8.31 -3.14 -9.51
CA GLY A 88 -8.58 -4.58 -9.69
C GLY A 88 -7.34 -5.45 -9.45
N LYS A 89 -6.17 -5.00 -9.94
CA LYS A 89 -4.86 -5.63 -9.72
C LYS A 89 -4.49 -5.60 -8.23
N GLY A 90 -4.67 -4.46 -7.56
CA GLY A 90 -4.45 -4.31 -6.12
C GLY A 90 -5.29 -5.27 -5.28
N LYS A 91 -6.58 -5.43 -5.60
CA LYS A 91 -7.47 -6.37 -4.90
C LYS A 91 -6.99 -7.82 -5.03
N LYS A 92 -6.59 -8.25 -6.23
CA LYS A 92 -6.02 -9.59 -6.47
C LYS A 92 -4.76 -9.81 -5.64
N GLU A 93 -3.88 -8.82 -5.62
CA GLU A 93 -2.62 -8.88 -4.87
C GLU A 93 -2.85 -8.97 -3.35
N VAL A 94 -3.83 -8.23 -2.80
CA VAL A 94 -4.15 -8.35 -1.36
C VAL A 94 -4.70 -9.71 -1.00
N LYS A 95 -5.60 -10.27 -1.81
CA LYS A 95 -6.12 -11.63 -1.60
C LYS A 95 -4.97 -12.65 -1.54
N ARG A 96 -4.00 -12.53 -2.45
CA ARG A 96 -2.78 -13.34 -2.46
C ARG A 96 -1.97 -13.17 -1.16
N LEU A 97 -1.70 -11.93 -0.73
CA LEU A 97 -0.99 -11.64 0.52
C LEU A 97 -1.70 -12.15 1.78
N MET A 98 -3.03 -12.29 1.74
CA MET A 98 -3.81 -12.88 2.84
C MET A 98 -3.77 -14.41 2.80
N GLY A 99 -3.83 -15.01 1.61
CA GLY A 99 -3.65 -16.46 1.41
C GLY A 99 -2.27 -16.95 1.86
N GLU A 100 -1.20 -16.27 1.43
CA GLU A 100 0.18 -16.56 1.88
C GLU A 100 0.32 -16.46 3.41
N GLN A 101 -0.41 -15.54 4.04
CA GLN A 101 -0.38 -15.38 5.49
C GLN A 101 -1.08 -16.54 6.22
N LEU A 102 -2.09 -17.18 5.61
CA LEU A 102 -2.76 -18.35 6.19
C LEU A 102 -1.87 -19.59 6.11
N GLU A 103 -1.21 -19.82 4.98
CA GLU A 103 -0.29 -20.96 4.79
C GLU A 103 0.89 -20.92 5.77
N LEU A 104 1.43 -19.73 6.05
CA LEU A 104 2.53 -19.56 7.03
C LEU A 104 2.11 -19.81 8.48
N LYS A 105 0.81 -19.77 8.80
CA LYS A 105 0.29 -20.01 10.17
C LYS A 105 -0.10 -21.48 10.42
N LEU A 106 -0.06 -22.33 9.39
CA LEU A 106 -0.44 -23.75 9.46
C LEU A 106 0.78 -24.68 9.64
N LYS A 107 1.96 -24.12 9.96
CA LYS A 107 3.17 -24.84 10.36
C LYS A 107 3.52 -24.46 11.79
#